data_AF-A0A820Q728-F1
#
_entry.id   AF-A0A820Q728-F1
#
_cell.length_a   1.000
_cell.length_b   1.000
_cell.length_c   1.000
_cell.angle_alpha   90.00
_cell.angle_beta   90.00
_cell.angle_gamma   90.00
#
_symmetry.space_group_name_H-M   'P 1'
#
loop_
_entity.id
_entity.type
_entity.pdbx_description
1 polymer ?
#
loop_
_entity_poly.entity_id
_entity_poly.type
_entity_poly.pdbx_seq_one_letter_code
_entity_poly.pdbx_strand_id
1 'polypeptide(L)'
;MGGVASTAPNSLKHVEWMWQSNLDPWSKSEPAEWSHYSDVENLIIEEEFSKKQPRATLDNYYIDFNDNLQISKIDENKKRPIKRFVREREDQRLREERFMDLPVASTRSFGGEYGWISPFVIEVRRDLGLQPEELPSNNKSIIPMLVEKAACGIIEEAELKPEQIAAYEEMVKNPDEYRSFQAFTSCSRSREKAEQFGNTVFIMDVLFAFIADLRGLSEYPDEEEELITPGVCFRVERVEFNHKTNKYLIYLQLRQNFSADAQADIKNTKDNPKLNDAYDNRLCFDRPHLLDDDFHLRYDRDGNRQM
;
A
#
# COMPACT_ATOMS: atom_id res chain seq x y z
N MET A 1 29.19 -6.80 -42.67
CA MET A 1 29.42 -7.45 -41.37
C MET A 1 29.81 -6.37 -40.37
N GLY A 2 28.84 -5.81 -39.65
CA GLY A 2 29.08 -4.82 -38.59
C GLY A 2 28.89 -5.50 -37.25
N GLY A 3 29.97 -5.61 -36.47
CA GLY A 3 29.92 -6.16 -35.11
C GLY A 3 29.23 -5.18 -34.17
N VAL A 4 28.16 -5.64 -33.52
CA VAL A 4 27.49 -4.89 -32.45
C VAL A 4 28.39 -4.94 -31.21
N ALA A 5 28.84 -3.77 -30.75
CA ALA A 5 29.62 -3.64 -29.54
C ALA A 5 28.77 -4.08 -28.33
N SER A 6 29.23 -5.13 -27.65
CA SER A 6 28.67 -5.57 -26.38
C SER A 6 28.94 -4.49 -25.33
N THR A 7 27.90 -3.74 -24.95
CA THR A 7 27.93 -2.88 -23.78
C THR A 7 28.12 -3.76 -22.55
N ALA A 8 29.25 -3.59 -21.87
CA ALA A 8 29.57 -4.31 -20.65
C ALA A 8 28.41 -4.18 -19.63
N PRO A 9 28.10 -5.24 -18.87
CA PRO A 9 27.09 -5.17 -17.82
C PRO A 9 27.54 -4.11 -16.81
N ASN A 10 26.76 -3.02 -16.69
CA ASN A 10 26.93 -2.05 -15.62
C ASN A 10 26.70 -2.79 -14.30
N SER A 11 27.79 -3.18 -13.63
CA SER A 11 27.72 -3.67 -12.26
C SER A 11 27.23 -2.50 -11.40
N LEU A 12 25.93 -2.54 -11.09
CA LEU A 12 25.30 -1.57 -10.20
C LEU A 12 25.95 -1.73 -8.82
N LYS A 13 26.88 -0.84 -8.49
CA LYS A 13 27.49 -0.73 -7.16
C LYS A 13 26.40 -0.25 -6.19
N HIS A 14 26.23 -0.98 -5.08
CA HIS A 14 25.30 -0.56 -4.03
C HIS A 14 26.06 0.34 -3.06
N VAL A 15 25.54 1.52 -2.80
CA VAL A 15 26.15 2.49 -1.88
C VAL A 15 25.24 2.65 -0.68
N GLU A 16 25.81 2.52 0.51
CA GLU A 16 25.12 2.69 1.78
C GLU A 16 25.84 3.74 2.61
N TRP A 17 25.09 4.70 3.14
CA TRP A 17 25.58 5.62 4.15
C TRP A 17 25.14 5.14 5.54
N MET A 18 26.01 5.35 6.51
CA MET A 18 25.79 4.96 7.90
C MET A 18 26.27 6.06 8.84
N TRP A 19 25.70 6.11 10.03
CA TRP A 19 26.10 7.02 11.09
C TRP A 19 26.40 6.28 12.40
N GLN A 20 27.27 6.83 13.22
CA GLN A 20 27.67 6.18 14.46
C GLN A 20 26.63 6.40 15.57
N SER A 21 25.98 5.31 16.00
CA SER A 21 24.80 5.32 16.86
C SER A 21 25.06 5.21 18.35
N ASN A 22 26.32 5.04 18.78
CA ASN A 22 26.70 5.04 20.20
C ASN A 22 26.15 6.28 20.94
N LEU A 23 25.91 6.15 22.25
CA LEU A 23 25.51 7.30 23.08
C LEU A 23 26.59 8.39 23.07
N ASP A 24 27.85 7.99 23.22
CA ASP A 24 29.02 8.82 22.98
C ASP A 24 29.74 8.36 21.69
N PRO A 25 29.54 9.05 20.55
CA PRO A 25 30.15 8.67 19.27
C PRO A 25 31.69 8.80 19.27
N TRP A 26 32.27 9.48 20.26
CA TRP A 26 33.72 9.72 20.34
C TRP A 26 34.43 8.85 21.38
N SER A 27 33.68 7.98 22.05
CA SER A 27 34.23 7.05 23.02
C SER A 27 35.23 6.10 22.34
N LYS A 28 36.43 5.99 22.93
CA LYS A 28 37.46 5.03 22.50
C LYS A 28 37.34 3.67 23.20
N SER A 29 36.55 3.59 24.26
CA SER A 29 36.39 2.37 25.05
C SER A 29 35.32 1.44 24.48
N GLU A 30 34.34 1.97 23.75
CA GLU A 30 33.26 1.21 23.16
C GLU A 30 33.51 0.99 21.65
N PRO A 31 33.17 -0.19 21.11
CA PRO A 31 33.21 -0.40 19.67
C PRO A 31 32.20 0.52 18.98
N ALA A 32 32.58 1.06 17.82
CA ALA A 32 31.70 1.90 17.02
C ALA A 32 30.51 1.07 16.48
N GLU A 33 29.31 1.44 16.91
CA GLU A 33 28.06 0.91 16.38
C GLU A 33 27.58 1.81 15.24
N TRP A 34 27.28 1.21 14.09
CA TRP A 34 26.86 1.94 12.90
C TRP A 34 25.42 1.60 12.57
N SER A 35 24.60 2.64 12.47
CA SER A 35 23.20 2.53 12.04
C SER A 35 23.04 3.03 10.60
N HIS A 36 22.09 2.45 9.89
CA HIS A 36 21.79 2.81 8.51
C HIS A 36 20.88 4.06 8.47
N TYR A 37 21.06 4.89 7.45
CA TYR A 37 20.02 5.82 7.03
C TYR A 37 18.87 5.05 6.36
N SER A 38 17.67 5.64 6.36
CA SER A 38 16.55 5.10 5.58
C SER A 38 16.89 5.11 4.08
N ASP A 39 16.19 4.31 3.27
CA ASP A 39 16.44 4.22 1.83
C ASP A 39 16.32 5.59 1.14
N VAL A 40 15.33 6.39 1.56
CA VAL A 40 15.11 7.76 1.03
C VAL A 40 16.25 8.70 1.42
N GLU A 41 16.67 8.69 2.69
CA GLU A 41 17.79 9.51 3.15
C GLU A 41 19.11 9.12 2.45
N ASN A 42 19.37 7.82 2.28
CA ASN A 42 20.52 7.32 1.54
C ASN A 42 20.56 7.86 0.10
N LEU A 43 19.42 7.86 -0.59
CA LEU A 43 19.30 8.41 -1.95
C LEU A 43 19.64 9.90 -1.98
N ILE A 44 19.09 10.69 -1.06
CA ILE A 44 19.34 12.13 -0.96
C ILE A 44 20.84 12.39 -0.69
N ILE A 45 21.43 11.69 0.27
CA ILE A 45 22.85 11.85 0.62
C ILE A 45 23.74 11.51 -0.58
N GLU A 46 23.49 10.38 -1.25
CA GLU A 46 24.30 9.93 -2.38
C GLU A 46 24.14 10.83 -3.61
N GLU A 47 22.95 11.37 -3.85
CA GLU A 47 22.69 12.32 -4.93
C GLU A 47 23.50 13.61 -4.72
N GLU A 48 23.42 14.21 -3.54
CA GLU A 48 24.13 15.45 -3.21
C GLU A 48 25.65 15.25 -3.19
N PHE A 49 26.11 14.10 -2.70
CA PHE A 49 27.52 13.70 -2.77
C PHE A 49 28.01 13.56 -4.22
N SER A 50 27.20 12.94 -5.08
CA SER A 50 27.51 12.77 -6.52
C SER A 50 27.58 14.11 -7.26
N LYS A 51 26.76 15.09 -6.85
CA LYS A 51 26.83 16.48 -7.34
C LYS A 51 28.01 17.27 -6.79
N LYS A 52 28.85 16.67 -5.92
CA LYS A 52 29.97 17.32 -5.22
C LYS A 52 29.54 18.53 -4.39
N GLN A 53 28.32 18.50 -3.84
CA GLN A 53 27.89 19.50 -2.88
C GLN A 53 28.66 19.30 -1.57
N PRO A 54 28.96 20.37 -0.81
CA PRO A 54 29.67 20.25 0.47
C PRO A 54 28.80 19.65 1.58
N ARG A 55 27.47 19.68 1.42
CA ARG A 55 26.52 19.21 2.41
C ARG A 55 25.27 18.60 1.80
N ALA A 56 24.63 17.67 2.50
CA ALA A 56 23.26 17.19 2.21
C ALA A 56 22.32 17.59 3.35
N THR A 57 21.13 18.10 3.03
CA THR A 57 20.15 18.55 4.04
C THR A 57 19.07 17.50 4.20
N LEU A 58 18.88 16.99 5.42
CA LEU A 58 17.81 16.05 5.79
C LEU A 58 16.86 16.75 6.77
N ASP A 59 15.80 16.10 7.25
CA ASP A 59 14.76 16.79 8.04
C ASP A 59 15.31 17.44 9.32
N ASN A 60 15.90 16.64 10.20
CA ASN A 60 16.34 17.07 11.53
C ASN A 60 17.84 17.37 11.64
N TYR A 61 18.60 17.05 10.58
CA TYR A 61 20.05 17.17 10.56
C TYR A 61 20.54 17.50 9.15
N TYR A 62 21.80 17.88 9.04
CA TYR A 62 22.49 17.94 7.76
C TYR A 62 23.81 17.17 7.86
N ILE A 63 24.28 16.73 6.70
CA ILE A 63 25.52 15.99 6.53
C ILE A 63 26.56 16.95 5.97
N ASP A 64 27.70 17.10 6.65
CA ASP A 64 28.88 17.77 6.13
C ASP A 64 29.85 16.72 5.56
N PHE A 65 30.05 16.75 4.24
CA PHE A 65 30.90 15.80 3.55
C PHE A 65 32.39 16.08 3.70
N ASN A 66 32.78 17.31 4.06
CA ASN A 66 34.19 17.65 4.26
C ASN A 66 34.72 17.01 5.55
N ASP A 67 33.93 17.12 6.63
CA ASP A 67 34.28 16.58 7.94
C ASP A 67 33.76 15.15 8.16
N ASN A 68 32.88 14.65 7.27
CA ASN A 68 32.14 13.39 7.42
C ASN A 68 31.36 13.36 8.75
N LEU A 69 30.56 14.40 8.98
CA LEU A 69 29.76 14.57 10.18
C LEU A 69 28.28 14.79 9.85
N GLN A 70 27.43 14.12 10.61
CA GLN A 70 26.02 14.47 10.77
C GLN A 70 25.89 15.49 11.90
N ILE A 71 25.22 16.61 11.64
CA ILE A 71 25.02 17.70 12.61
C ILE A 71 23.52 17.97 12.75
N SER A 72 23.02 17.92 13.98
CA SER A 72 21.63 18.25 14.27
C SER A 72 21.34 19.73 13.98
N LYS A 73 20.20 20.01 13.33
CA LYS A 73 19.74 21.39 13.10
C LYS A 73 19.26 22.08 14.38
N ILE A 74 18.87 21.28 15.38
CA ILE A 74 18.31 21.78 16.65
C ILE A 74 19.43 22.07 17.66
N ASP A 75 20.49 21.25 17.65
CA ASP A 75 21.60 21.34 18.61
C ASP A 75 22.92 21.07 17.89
N GLU A 76 23.66 22.14 17.57
CA GLU A 76 24.92 22.06 16.82
C GLU A 76 26.01 21.25 17.56
N ASN A 77 25.86 21.01 18.86
CA ASN A 77 26.79 20.18 19.63
C ASN A 77 26.54 18.68 19.41
N LYS A 78 25.36 18.29 18.94
CA LYS A 78 25.04 16.90 18.59
C LYS A 78 25.57 16.59 17.20
N LYS A 79 26.83 16.16 17.19
CA LYS A 79 27.56 15.72 16.00
C LYS A 79 27.83 14.23 16.05
N ARG A 80 27.71 13.55 14.91
CA ARG A 80 27.98 12.11 14.79
C ARG A 80 28.80 11.82 13.54
N PRO A 81 29.85 10.99 13.61
CA PRO A 81 30.55 10.49 12.43
C PRO A 81 29.61 9.79 11.46
N ILE A 82 29.89 9.95 10.18
CA ILE A 82 29.25 9.17 9.12
C ILE A 82 30.30 8.42 8.31
N LYS A 83 29.84 7.39 7.60
CA LYS A 83 30.69 6.65 6.68
C LYS A 83 29.90 6.18 5.47
N ARG A 84 30.54 6.29 4.31
CA ARG A 84 30.06 5.74 3.04
C ARG A 84 30.66 4.35 2.81
N PHE A 85 29.81 3.37 2.58
CA PHE A 85 30.20 2.01 2.21
C PHE A 85 29.78 1.75 0.77
N VAL A 86 30.74 1.38 -0.08
CA VAL A 86 30.46 0.88 -1.43
C VAL A 86 30.57 -0.63 -1.37
N ARG A 87 29.45 -1.32 -1.53
CA ARG A 87 29.42 -2.78 -1.62
C ARG A 87 29.43 -3.16 -3.08
N GLU A 88 30.35 -4.05 -3.43
CA GLU A 88 30.24 -4.77 -4.70
C GLU A 88 29.06 -5.73 -4.55
N ARG A 89 28.16 -5.77 -5.54
CA ARG A 89 26.94 -6.57 -5.48
C ARG A 89 27.21 -8.06 -5.25
N GLU A 90 28.43 -8.51 -5.53
CA GLU A 90 28.90 -9.87 -5.32
C GLU A 90 29.24 -10.19 -3.85
N ASP A 91 29.50 -9.18 -3.00
CA ASP A 91 29.82 -9.37 -1.57
C ASP A 91 28.59 -9.47 -0.67
N GLN A 92 27.41 -9.15 -1.20
CA GLN A 92 26.18 -9.46 -0.50
C GLN A 92 25.96 -10.97 -0.65
N ARG A 93 26.41 -11.73 0.35
CA ARG A 93 25.82 -13.03 0.67
C ARG A 93 24.32 -12.82 0.78
N LEU A 94 23.61 -12.92 -0.35
CA LEU A 94 22.25 -13.41 -0.42
C LEU A 94 22.15 -14.44 0.69
N ARG A 95 21.26 -14.26 1.69
CA ARG A 95 21.12 -15.19 2.83
C ARG A 95 21.37 -16.59 2.30
N GLU A 96 22.53 -17.18 2.59
CA GLU A 96 22.88 -18.47 1.97
C GLU A 96 21.79 -19.48 2.35
N GLU A 97 21.19 -19.32 3.52
CA GLU A 97 19.98 -20.00 4.01
C GLU A 97 18.77 -20.01 3.05
N ARG A 98 18.62 -19.01 2.16
CA ARG A 98 17.55 -18.94 1.14
C ARG A 98 17.94 -19.61 -0.20
N PHE A 99 19.23 -19.89 -0.41
CA PHE A 99 19.79 -20.43 -1.66
C PHE A 99 20.60 -21.72 -1.46
N MET A 100 20.81 -22.14 -0.21
CA MET A 100 21.19 -23.48 0.15
C MET A 100 20.03 -24.34 -0.32
N ASP A 101 20.32 -25.21 -1.29
CA ASP A 101 19.49 -26.36 -1.56
C ASP A 101 19.41 -27.17 -0.25
N LEU A 102 18.47 -26.83 0.63
CA LEU A 102 17.79 -27.88 1.38
C LEU A 102 17.44 -28.88 0.30
N PRO A 103 17.91 -30.14 0.35
CA PRO A 103 17.66 -31.09 -0.71
C PRO A 103 16.14 -31.16 -0.85
N VAL A 104 15.65 -30.46 -1.86
CA VAL A 104 14.29 -30.57 -2.35
C VAL A 104 14.35 -31.97 -2.89
N ALA A 105 13.91 -32.93 -2.07
CA ALA A 105 13.72 -34.28 -2.53
C ALA A 105 13.01 -34.11 -3.87
N SER A 106 13.53 -34.69 -4.95
CA SER A 106 12.96 -34.50 -6.29
C SER A 106 11.49 -34.94 -6.37
N THR A 107 10.99 -35.58 -5.30
CA THR A 107 9.62 -36.00 -5.03
C THR A 107 8.78 -34.99 -4.24
N ARG A 108 9.33 -33.85 -3.80
CA ARG A 108 8.66 -32.88 -2.92
C ARG A 108 8.72 -31.47 -3.52
N SER A 109 7.61 -31.03 -4.11
CA SER A 109 7.45 -29.66 -4.62
C SER A 109 7.67 -28.61 -3.52
N PHE A 110 8.20 -27.43 -3.88
CA PHE A 110 8.63 -26.32 -3.01
C PHE A 110 7.56 -25.68 -2.09
N GLY A 111 6.38 -26.25 -1.94
CA GLY A 111 5.36 -25.85 -0.97
C GLY A 111 4.77 -27.10 -0.34
N GLY A 112 4.69 -27.16 1.00
CA GLY A 112 4.42 -28.34 1.86
C GLY A 112 3.61 -29.53 1.31
N GLU A 113 2.63 -30.05 2.05
CA GLU A 113 1.78 -31.14 1.53
C GLU A 113 0.82 -30.68 0.42
N TYR A 114 0.73 -29.37 0.18
CA TYR A 114 -0.22 -28.75 -0.75
C TYR A 114 0.42 -27.84 -1.83
N GLY A 115 1.71 -27.97 -2.09
CA GLY A 115 2.37 -27.45 -3.29
C GLY A 115 1.90 -26.07 -3.80
N TRP A 116 2.22 -24.96 -3.12
CA TRP A 116 1.95 -23.56 -3.59
C TRP A 116 0.51 -23.21 -4.02
N ILE A 117 -0.44 -24.13 -3.94
CA ILE A 117 -1.83 -23.84 -4.26
C ILE A 117 -2.36 -23.04 -3.08
N SER A 118 -2.65 -21.75 -3.32
CA SER A 118 -3.25 -20.86 -2.32
C SER A 118 -4.45 -21.57 -1.67
N PRO A 119 -4.61 -21.53 -0.33
CA PRO A 119 -5.78 -22.10 0.35
C PRO A 119 -7.11 -21.68 -0.29
N PHE A 120 -7.16 -20.46 -0.84
CA PHE A 120 -8.28 -19.97 -1.65
C PHE A 120 -8.61 -20.88 -2.84
N VAL A 121 -7.61 -21.31 -3.61
CA VAL A 121 -7.81 -22.18 -4.77
C VAL A 121 -8.31 -23.56 -4.34
N ILE A 122 -7.89 -24.04 -3.16
CA ILE A 122 -8.38 -25.32 -2.60
C ILE A 122 -9.86 -25.23 -2.23
N GLU A 123 -10.27 -24.14 -1.57
CA GLU A 123 -11.67 -23.89 -1.20
C GLU A 123 -12.55 -23.71 -2.43
N VAL A 124 -12.17 -22.84 -3.38
CA VAL A 124 -12.92 -22.63 -4.63
C VAL A 124 -13.08 -23.94 -5.40
N ARG A 125 -12.01 -24.74 -5.48
CA ARG A 125 -12.09 -26.07 -6.12
C ARG A 125 -13.10 -26.98 -5.43
N ARG A 126 -13.11 -26.99 -4.09
CA ARG A 126 -14.02 -27.81 -3.29
C ARG A 126 -15.47 -27.37 -3.48
N ASP A 127 -15.74 -26.07 -3.38
CA ASP A 127 -17.08 -25.50 -3.48
C ASP A 127 -17.69 -25.70 -4.87
N LEU A 128 -16.85 -25.58 -5.91
CA LEU A 128 -17.27 -25.77 -7.30
C LEU A 128 -17.21 -27.25 -7.75
N GLY A 129 -16.79 -28.17 -6.87
CA GLY A 129 -16.69 -29.60 -7.19
C GLY A 129 -15.69 -29.95 -8.28
N LEU A 130 -14.67 -29.10 -8.50
CA LEU A 130 -13.72 -29.23 -9.60
C LEU A 130 -12.62 -30.24 -9.27
N GLN A 131 -12.20 -31.00 -10.27
CA GLN A 131 -11.01 -31.85 -10.19
C GLN A 131 -9.74 -31.03 -10.49
N PRO A 132 -8.55 -31.44 -9.99
CA PRO A 132 -7.28 -30.75 -10.31
C PRO A 132 -7.04 -30.52 -11.81
N GLU A 133 -7.47 -31.45 -12.66
CA GLU A 133 -7.30 -31.41 -14.11
C GLU A 133 -8.23 -30.39 -14.77
N GLU A 134 -9.29 -29.97 -14.08
CA GLU A 134 -10.28 -29.00 -14.56
C GLU A 134 -9.92 -27.56 -14.18
N LEU A 135 -8.87 -27.35 -13.39
CA LEU A 135 -8.42 -26.00 -13.00
C LEU A 135 -8.03 -25.16 -14.24
N PRO A 136 -8.14 -23.82 -14.17
CA PRO A 136 -7.85 -22.93 -15.32
C PRO A 136 -6.46 -23.06 -15.93
N SER A 137 -5.48 -23.50 -15.12
CA SER A 137 -4.12 -23.78 -15.61
C SER A 137 -4.08 -24.90 -16.64
N ASN A 138 -5.01 -25.86 -16.54
CA ASN A 138 -5.10 -27.05 -17.40
C ASN A 138 -6.26 -26.95 -18.40
N ASN A 139 -7.37 -26.32 -18.01
CA ASN A 139 -8.58 -26.18 -18.82
C ASN A 139 -9.05 -24.73 -18.89
N LYS A 140 -8.57 -23.97 -19.88
CA LYS A 140 -8.98 -22.57 -20.08
C LYS A 140 -10.46 -22.38 -20.40
N SER A 141 -11.18 -23.42 -20.84
CA SER A 141 -12.60 -23.33 -21.17
C SER A 141 -13.49 -23.14 -19.93
N ILE A 142 -12.96 -23.39 -18.73
CA ILE A 142 -13.67 -23.20 -17.46
C ILE A 142 -13.69 -21.73 -17.00
N ILE A 143 -12.81 -20.88 -17.55
CA ILE A 143 -12.64 -19.50 -17.08
C ILE A 143 -13.95 -18.70 -17.13
N PRO A 144 -14.75 -18.72 -18.22
CA PRO A 144 -16.03 -17.99 -18.24
C PRO A 144 -16.99 -18.44 -17.14
N MET A 145 -17.04 -19.74 -16.83
CA MET A 145 -17.88 -20.27 -15.76
C MET A 145 -17.39 -19.78 -14.38
N LEU A 146 -16.08 -19.74 -14.15
CA LEU A 146 -15.52 -19.22 -12.90
C LEU A 146 -15.79 -17.73 -12.73
N VAL A 147 -15.66 -16.95 -13.81
CA VAL A 147 -15.97 -15.52 -13.83
C VAL A 147 -17.45 -15.31 -13.52
N GLU A 148 -18.34 -16.05 -14.19
CA GLU A 148 -19.79 -15.98 -13.94
C GLU A 148 -20.12 -16.36 -12.49
N LYS A 149 -19.53 -17.43 -11.95
CA LYS A 149 -19.74 -17.86 -10.56
C LYS A 149 -19.23 -16.83 -9.55
N ALA A 150 -18.09 -16.21 -9.83
CA ALA A 150 -17.58 -15.11 -9.00
C ALA A 150 -18.53 -13.90 -9.06
N ALA A 151 -19.02 -13.53 -10.25
CA ALA A 151 -20.00 -12.46 -10.42
C ALA A 151 -21.30 -12.75 -9.67
N CYS A 152 -21.85 -13.97 -9.77
CA CYS A 152 -23.02 -14.38 -8.99
C CYS A 152 -22.75 -14.29 -7.49
N GLY A 153 -21.59 -14.76 -7.02
CA GLY A 153 -21.21 -14.68 -5.61
C GLY A 153 -21.16 -13.24 -5.10
N ILE A 154 -20.60 -12.31 -5.88
CA ILE A 154 -20.58 -10.87 -5.54
C ILE A 154 -22.00 -10.31 -5.45
N ILE A 155 -22.88 -10.68 -6.40
CA ILE A 155 -24.29 -10.24 -6.40
C ILE A 155 -25.03 -10.81 -5.18
N GLU A 156 -24.83 -12.09 -4.86
CA GLU A 156 -25.42 -12.76 -3.70
C GLU A 156 -24.89 -12.15 -2.38
N GLU A 157 -23.61 -11.80 -2.30
CA GLU A 157 -23.04 -11.10 -1.14
C GLU A 157 -23.63 -9.69 -0.96
N ALA A 158 -24.09 -9.04 -2.03
CA ALA A 158 -24.81 -7.78 -1.95
C ALA A 158 -26.26 -7.93 -1.41
N GLU A 159 -26.77 -9.17 -1.32
CA GLU A 159 -28.04 -9.50 -0.67
C GLU A 159 -27.81 -9.94 0.79
N LEU A 160 -27.63 -8.96 1.68
CA LEU A 160 -27.45 -9.26 3.09
C LEU A 160 -28.71 -9.86 3.70
N LYS A 161 -28.51 -10.94 4.46
CA LYS A 161 -29.54 -11.54 5.31
C LYS A 161 -29.88 -10.63 6.49
N PRO A 162 -31.10 -10.72 7.07
CA PRO A 162 -31.49 -9.93 8.23
C PRO A 162 -30.51 -10.03 9.40
N GLU A 163 -29.90 -11.20 9.63
CA GLU A 163 -28.93 -11.42 10.70
C GLU A 163 -27.62 -10.65 10.45
N GLN A 164 -27.20 -10.51 9.19
CA GLN A 164 -26.02 -9.74 8.82
C GLN A 164 -26.29 -8.24 9.00
N ILE A 165 -27.47 -7.77 8.60
CA ILE A 165 -27.89 -6.37 8.81
C ILE A 165 -27.92 -6.04 10.30
N ALA A 166 -28.49 -6.93 11.13
CA ALA A 166 -28.50 -6.77 12.59
C ALA A 166 -27.09 -6.68 13.19
N ALA A 167 -26.10 -7.40 12.62
CA ALA A 167 -24.72 -7.28 13.05
C ALA A 167 -24.15 -5.87 12.77
N TYR A 168 -24.46 -5.28 11.61
CA TYR A 168 -24.08 -3.88 11.32
C TYR A 168 -24.80 -2.89 12.24
N GLU A 169 -26.08 -3.11 12.57
CA GLU A 169 -26.81 -2.28 13.53
C GLU A 169 -26.20 -2.35 14.94
N GLU A 170 -25.69 -3.51 15.36
CA GLU A 170 -25.00 -3.66 16.64
C GLU A 170 -23.66 -2.92 16.65
N MET A 171 -22.91 -2.93 15.55
CA MET A 171 -21.65 -2.19 15.41
C MET A 171 -21.85 -0.67 15.58
N VAL A 172 -23.00 -0.11 15.18
CA VAL A 172 -23.32 1.31 15.40
C VAL A 172 -23.32 1.66 16.89
N LYS A 173 -23.66 0.71 17.77
CA LYS A 173 -23.67 0.92 19.23
C LYS A 173 -22.26 0.97 19.83
N ASN A 174 -21.25 0.48 19.09
CA ASN A 174 -19.86 0.40 19.52
C ASN A 174 -18.96 1.23 18.57
N PRO A 175 -18.93 2.57 18.69
CA PRO A 175 -18.24 3.45 17.73
C PRO A 175 -16.72 3.27 17.65
N ASP A 176 -16.13 2.60 18.65
CA ASP A 176 -14.71 2.23 18.70
C ASP A 176 -14.42 0.86 18.05
N GLU A 177 -15.46 0.11 17.66
CA GLU A 177 -15.30 -1.17 16.98
C GLU A 177 -15.00 -0.96 15.50
N TYR A 178 -13.88 -1.55 15.06
CA TYR A 178 -13.51 -1.60 13.65
C TYR A 178 -13.54 -3.04 13.16
N ARG A 179 -13.97 -3.20 11.92
CA ARG A 179 -13.82 -4.43 11.13
C ARG A 179 -12.91 -4.13 9.95
N SER A 180 -12.56 -5.15 9.17
CA SER A 180 -11.79 -4.97 7.96
C SER A 180 -12.29 -5.83 6.83
N PHE A 181 -12.17 -5.30 5.61
CA PHE A 181 -12.39 -6.07 4.40
C PHE A 181 -11.32 -7.15 4.30
N GLN A 182 -11.72 -8.41 4.23
CA GLN A 182 -10.78 -9.54 4.14
C GLN A 182 -10.34 -9.84 2.71
N ALA A 183 -11.06 -9.30 1.73
CA ALA A 183 -10.82 -9.47 0.31
C ALA A 183 -10.77 -8.11 -0.39
N PHE A 184 -10.42 -8.13 -1.68
CA PHE A 184 -10.64 -6.95 -2.52
C PHE A 184 -12.14 -6.68 -2.59
N THR A 185 -12.52 -5.42 -2.44
CA THR A 185 -13.92 -5.00 -2.50
C THR A 185 -14.08 -4.02 -3.64
N SER A 186 -14.84 -4.43 -4.66
CA SER A 186 -15.21 -3.54 -5.76
C SER A 186 -16.29 -2.57 -5.28
N CYS A 187 -16.16 -1.30 -5.64
CA CYS A 187 -17.13 -0.26 -5.36
C CYS A 187 -17.23 0.73 -6.54
N SER A 188 -18.24 1.59 -6.52
CA SER A 188 -18.44 2.61 -7.56
C SER A 188 -18.47 4.00 -6.94
N ARG A 189 -17.87 4.98 -7.63
CA ARG A 189 -18.05 6.40 -7.31
C ARG A 189 -19.48 6.88 -7.58
N SER A 190 -20.21 6.19 -8.47
CA SER A 190 -21.58 6.51 -8.82
C SER A 190 -22.55 5.76 -7.91
N ARG A 191 -23.23 6.51 -7.04
CA ARG A 191 -24.30 5.96 -6.20
C ARG A 191 -25.40 5.31 -7.02
N GLU A 192 -25.77 5.92 -8.15
CA GLU A 192 -26.83 5.38 -9.03
C GLU A 192 -26.45 3.99 -9.56
N LYS A 193 -25.17 3.76 -9.87
CA LYS A 193 -24.68 2.44 -10.29
C LYS A 193 -24.69 1.46 -9.13
N ALA A 194 -24.16 1.83 -7.97
CA ALA A 194 -24.15 0.96 -6.79
C ALA A 194 -25.57 0.55 -6.34
N GLU A 195 -26.55 1.45 -6.45
CA GLU A 195 -27.95 1.16 -6.09
C GLU A 195 -28.64 0.13 -7.01
N GLN A 196 -28.04 -0.26 -8.14
CA GLN A 196 -28.58 -1.29 -9.03
C GLN A 196 -28.41 -2.71 -8.48
N PHE A 197 -27.52 -2.90 -7.49
CA PHE A 197 -27.15 -4.21 -6.97
C PHE A 197 -27.75 -4.49 -5.58
N GLY A 198 -28.07 -5.76 -5.31
CA GLY A 198 -28.42 -6.28 -3.98
C GLY A 198 -29.62 -5.63 -3.27
N ASN A 199 -29.79 -5.96 -1.99
CA ASN A 199 -30.80 -5.34 -1.11
C ASN A 199 -30.20 -4.27 -0.18
N THR A 200 -28.88 -4.08 -0.24
CA THR A 200 -28.10 -3.20 0.64
C THR A 200 -27.15 -2.35 -0.19
N VAL A 201 -26.92 -1.10 0.25
CA VAL A 201 -26.00 -0.15 -0.35
C VAL A 201 -25.04 0.33 0.72
N PHE A 202 -23.74 0.10 0.51
CA PHE A 202 -22.70 0.63 1.38
C PHE A 202 -22.29 2.03 0.92
N ILE A 203 -22.42 3.01 1.80
CA ILE A 203 -22.02 4.40 1.54
C ILE A 203 -20.76 4.66 2.34
N MET A 204 -19.64 4.81 1.65
CA MET A 204 -18.31 4.81 2.26
C MET A 204 -17.72 6.21 2.26
N ASP A 205 -17.43 6.75 3.44
CA ASP A 205 -16.62 7.94 3.63
C ASP A 205 -15.15 7.53 3.82
N VAL A 206 -14.31 7.85 2.86
CA VAL A 206 -12.90 7.42 2.83
C VAL A 206 -12.03 8.51 3.44
N LEU A 207 -11.60 8.31 4.69
CA LEU A 207 -10.65 9.23 5.33
C LEU A 207 -9.23 8.98 4.83
N PHE A 208 -8.81 7.72 4.83
CA PHE A 208 -7.49 7.31 4.36
C PHE A 208 -7.53 5.82 4.05
N ALA A 209 -7.47 5.40 2.79
CA ALA A 209 -7.43 3.98 2.42
C ALA A 209 -6.71 3.80 1.08
N PHE A 210 -6.10 2.63 0.87
CA PHE A 210 -5.61 2.27 -0.46
C PHE A 210 -6.78 1.85 -1.36
N ILE A 211 -7.02 2.65 -2.39
CA ILE A 211 -8.05 2.46 -3.39
C ILE A 211 -7.42 2.62 -4.77
N ALA A 212 -7.71 1.70 -5.67
CA ALA A 212 -7.27 1.78 -7.07
C ALA A 212 -8.45 2.19 -7.97
N ASP A 213 -8.24 3.20 -8.81
CA ASP A 213 -9.18 3.55 -9.89
C ASP A 213 -9.03 2.54 -11.03
N LEU A 214 -10.11 1.82 -11.35
CA LEU A 214 -10.12 0.81 -12.39
C LEU A 214 -10.76 1.29 -13.70
N ARG A 215 -11.21 2.55 -13.80
CA ARG A 215 -11.95 3.04 -14.97
C ARG A 215 -11.22 2.83 -16.29
N GLY A 216 -9.90 2.98 -16.31
CA GLY A 216 -9.08 2.80 -17.52
C GLY A 216 -8.76 1.33 -17.86
N LEU A 217 -9.02 0.41 -16.95
CA LEU A 217 -8.71 -1.01 -17.06
C LEU A 217 -9.96 -1.90 -17.09
N SER A 218 -11.10 -1.39 -16.63
CA SER A 218 -12.36 -2.11 -16.53
C SER A 218 -13.01 -2.27 -17.90
N GLU A 219 -13.68 -3.41 -18.10
CA GLU A 219 -14.55 -3.65 -19.27
C GLU A 219 -15.81 -2.76 -19.22
N TYR A 220 -16.14 -2.21 -18.04
CA TYR A 220 -17.31 -1.37 -17.77
C TYR A 220 -16.90 0.02 -17.24
N PRO A 221 -16.25 0.87 -18.05
CA PRO A 221 -15.72 2.15 -17.59
C PRO A 221 -16.79 3.12 -17.07
N ASP A 222 -18.05 2.96 -17.50
CA ASP A 222 -19.19 3.77 -17.06
C ASP A 222 -19.70 3.40 -15.66
N GLU A 223 -19.27 2.26 -15.11
CA GLU A 223 -19.55 1.90 -13.72
C GLU A 223 -18.71 2.69 -12.72
N GLU A 224 -17.68 3.41 -13.19
CA GLU A 224 -16.77 4.19 -12.35
C GLU A 224 -16.19 3.38 -11.19
N GLU A 225 -15.74 2.17 -11.52
CA GLU A 225 -15.25 1.18 -10.57
C GLU A 225 -13.95 1.63 -9.86
N GLU A 226 -13.94 1.44 -8.56
CA GLU A 226 -12.81 1.55 -7.66
C GLU A 226 -12.62 0.24 -6.89
N LEU A 227 -11.38 -0.14 -6.64
CA LEU A 227 -11.05 -1.37 -5.92
C LEU A 227 -10.39 -1.05 -4.59
N ILE A 228 -11.04 -1.45 -3.50
CA ILE A 228 -10.53 -1.33 -2.14
C ILE A 228 -9.65 -2.56 -1.85
N THR A 229 -8.45 -2.33 -1.33
CA THR A 229 -7.52 -3.41 -1.00
C THR A 229 -7.91 -4.16 0.29
N PRO A 230 -7.59 -5.47 0.40
CA PRO A 230 -7.74 -6.20 1.65
C PRO A 230 -7.02 -5.52 2.83
N GLY A 231 -7.62 -5.62 4.02
CA GLY A 231 -7.08 -5.06 5.25
C GLY A 231 -7.48 -3.61 5.53
N VAL A 232 -8.17 -2.94 4.61
CA VAL A 232 -8.81 -1.64 4.90
C VAL A 232 -9.84 -1.84 6.01
N CYS A 233 -9.68 -1.05 7.07
CA CYS A 233 -10.58 -1.06 8.21
C CYS A 233 -11.76 -0.13 7.98
N PHE A 234 -12.90 -0.48 8.56
CA PHE A 234 -14.08 0.36 8.58
C PHE A 234 -14.76 0.30 9.94
N ARG A 235 -15.46 1.38 10.27
CA ARG A 235 -16.48 1.42 11.31
C ARG A 235 -17.83 1.75 10.68
N VAL A 236 -18.90 1.36 11.34
CA VAL A 236 -20.27 1.65 10.88
C VAL A 236 -20.76 2.89 11.61
N GLU A 237 -21.13 3.92 10.86
CA GLU A 237 -21.60 5.17 11.43
C GLU A 237 -23.10 5.16 11.66
N ARG A 238 -23.86 4.60 10.71
CA ARG A 238 -25.31 4.43 10.83
C ARG A 238 -25.82 3.38 9.85
N VAL A 239 -26.99 2.83 10.15
CA VAL A 239 -27.76 1.94 9.27
C VAL A 239 -29.16 2.52 9.12
N GLU A 240 -29.65 2.64 7.90
CA GLU A 240 -30.96 3.20 7.60
C GLU A 240 -31.70 2.30 6.61
N PHE A 241 -33.02 2.23 6.71
CA PHE A 241 -33.83 1.57 5.69
C PHE A 241 -34.52 2.61 4.80
N ASN A 242 -34.24 2.58 3.50
CA ASN A 242 -34.87 3.46 2.54
C ASN A 242 -36.13 2.81 1.98
N HIS A 243 -37.29 3.24 2.47
CA HIS A 243 -38.59 2.73 2.03
C HIS A 243 -38.91 2.99 0.55
N LYS A 244 -38.28 4.00 -0.08
CA LYS A 244 -38.52 4.31 -1.50
C LYS A 244 -37.84 3.30 -2.42
N THR A 245 -36.61 2.93 -2.09
CA THR A 245 -35.83 1.95 -2.87
C THR A 245 -35.96 0.53 -2.33
N ASN A 246 -36.56 0.36 -1.15
CA ASN A 246 -36.65 -0.89 -0.42
C ASN A 246 -35.26 -1.52 -0.16
N LYS A 247 -34.28 -0.67 0.20
CA LYS A 247 -32.89 -1.07 0.45
C LYS A 247 -32.39 -0.57 1.80
N TYR A 248 -31.48 -1.32 2.40
CA TYR A 248 -30.69 -0.86 3.53
C TYR A 248 -29.54 0.02 3.05
N LEU A 249 -29.30 1.13 3.73
CA LEU A 249 -28.17 2.03 3.53
C LEU A 249 -27.25 1.89 4.74
N ILE A 250 -26.06 1.35 4.54
CA ILE A 250 -25.06 1.14 5.59
C ILE A 250 -23.93 2.14 5.36
N TYR A 251 -23.79 3.09 6.27
CA TYR A 251 -22.80 4.16 6.16
C TYR A 251 -21.54 3.74 6.89
N LEU A 252 -20.43 3.68 6.16
CA LEU A 252 -19.14 3.23 6.65
C LEU A 252 -18.14 4.39 6.63
N GLN A 253 -17.25 4.44 7.60
CA GLN A 253 -16.07 5.29 7.55
C GLN A 253 -14.82 4.42 7.44
N LEU A 254 -14.05 4.61 6.37
CA LEU A 254 -12.90 3.78 6.00
C LEU A 254 -11.57 4.41 6.43
N ARG A 255 -10.68 3.55 6.94
CA ARG A 255 -9.32 3.89 7.38
C ARG A 255 -8.35 2.74 7.10
N GLN A 256 -7.14 3.04 6.66
CA GLN A 256 -6.07 2.05 6.57
C GLN A 256 -5.62 1.70 7.98
N ASN A 257 -5.52 0.41 8.28
CA ASN A 257 -4.97 -0.01 9.57
C ASN A 257 -3.47 0.29 9.59
N PHE A 258 -3.07 1.36 10.28
CA PHE A 258 -1.69 1.51 10.70
C PHE A 258 -1.51 0.76 12.02
N SER A 259 -0.30 0.25 12.26
CA SER A 259 0.05 -0.49 13.48
C SER A 259 -0.44 0.25 14.74
N ALA A 260 -0.72 -0.49 15.81
CA ALA A 260 -1.20 0.08 17.08
C ALA A 260 -0.32 1.24 17.59
N ASP A 261 0.98 1.20 17.28
CA ASP A 261 1.95 2.26 17.59
C ASP A 261 1.59 3.59 16.90
N ALA A 262 1.23 3.54 15.61
CA ALA A 262 0.78 4.72 14.87
C ALA A 262 -0.59 5.23 15.36
N GLN A 263 -1.44 4.35 15.89
CA GLN A 263 -2.74 4.75 16.45
C GLN A 263 -2.62 5.46 17.80
N ALA A 264 -1.61 5.11 18.61
CA ALA A 264 -1.31 5.82 19.86
C ALA A 264 -0.90 7.27 19.59
N ASP A 265 -0.12 7.50 18.54
CA ASP A 265 0.31 8.85 18.14
C ASP A 265 -0.86 9.74 17.67
N ILE A 266 -1.86 9.15 16.99
CA ILE A 266 -3.08 9.85 16.56
C ILE A 266 -3.99 10.23 17.75
N LYS A 267 -4.09 9.36 18.78
CA LYS A 267 -4.84 9.69 20.00
C LYS A 267 -4.19 10.84 20.77
N ASN A 268 -2.87 10.85 20.86
CA ASN A 268 -2.12 11.93 21.53
C ASN A 268 -2.23 13.29 20.79
N THR A 269 -2.51 13.29 19.49
CA THR A 269 -2.64 14.54 18.70
C THR A 269 -4.02 15.17 18.79
N LYS A 270 -5.09 14.40 19.01
CA LYS A 270 -6.46 14.96 19.17
C LYS A 270 -6.61 15.88 20.39
N ASP A 271 -5.79 15.71 21.42
CA ASP A 271 -5.77 16.57 22.60
C ASP A 271 -5.00 17.88 22.37
N ASN A 272 -4.41 18.08 21.19
CA ASN A 272 -3.64 19.27 20.85
C ASN A 272 -4.11 19.90 19.52
N PRO A 273 -5.13 20.78 19.53
CA PRO A 273 -5.78 21.29 18.33
C PRO A 273 -4.87 22.10 17.39
N LYS A 274 -3.64 22.42 17.81
CA LYS A 274 -2.63 23.10 16.99
C LYS A 274 -1.80 22.18 16.09
N LEU A 275 -1.89 20.85 16.25
CA LEU A 275 -1.13 19.87 15.47
C LEU A 275 -1.92 19.21 14.33
N ASN A 276 -3.25 19.38 14.29
CA ASN A 276 -4.09 18.74 13.28
C ASN A 276 -3.78 19.23 11.85
N ASP A 277 -3.40 20.49 11.66
CA ASP A 277 -3.06 21.04 10.33
C ASP A 277 -1.68 20.59 9.81
N ALA A 278 -0.81 20.08 10.69
CA ALA A 278 0.58 19.75 10.36
C ALA A 278 0.79 18.26 10.01
N TYR A 279 -0.13 17.38 10.43
CA TYR A 279 -0.05 15.94 10.18
C TYR A 279 -0.85 15.49 8.94
N ASP A 280 -1.87 16.25 8.55
CA ASP A 280 -2.67 15.97 7.33
C ASP A 280 -1.82 16.07 6.05
N ASN A 281 -0.71 16.81 6.10
CA ASN A 281 0.21 17.01 4.97
C ASN A 281 1.44 16.08 4.95
N ARG A 282 1.64 15.17 5.92
CA ARG A 282 2.88 14.36 6.04
C ARG A 282 2.74 12.90 5.64
N LEU A 283 1.54 12.41 5.36
CA LEU A 283 1.29 11.03 4.91
C LEU A 283 0.97 10.92 3.41
N CYS A 284 1.09 12.03 2.67
CA CYS A 284 1.14 11.99 1.21
C CYS A 284 2.53 11.51 0.80
N PHE A 285 2.66 10.23 0.45
CA PHE A 285 3.70 9.83 -0.50
C PHE A 285 3.59 10.73 -1.73
N ASP A 286 4.71 11.33 -2.12
CA ASP A 286 4.85 12.08 -3.36
C ASP A 286 4.24 11.28 -4.51
N ARG A 287 3.10 11.78 -5.04
CA ARG A 287 2.68 11.41 -6.38
C ARG A 287 3.80 11.87 -7.32
N PRO A 288 4.37 11.02 -8.19
CA PRO A 288 5.19 11.55 -9.26
C PRO A 288 4.32 12.48 -10.09
N HIS A 289 4.70 13.75 -10.15
CA HIS A 289 4.18 14.72 -11.12
C HIS A 289 4.46 14.19 -12.52
N LEU A 290 3.48 13.46 -13.08
CA LEU A 290 3.30 13.41 -14.51
C LEU A 290 2.84 14.82 -14.91
N LEU A 291 3.72 15.52 -15.63
CA LEU A 291 3.40 16.73 -16.36
C LEU A 291 2.30 16.38 -17.37
N ASP A 292 1.06 16.77 -17.07
CA ASP A 292 0.03 16.95 -18.08
C ASP A 292 -0.22 18.45 -18.22
N ASP A 293 -0.08 18.90 -19.47
CA ASP A 293 -0.27 20.26 -19.92
C ASP A 293 -1.67 20.81 -19.57
N ASP A 294 -1.68 22.08 -19.17
CA ASP A 294 -2.87 22.89 -18.88
C ASP A 294 -3.94 22.82 -19.99
N PHE A 295 -5.10 22.25 -19.67
CA PHE A 295 -6.37 22.54 -20.34
C PHE A 295 -7.44 22.92 -19.33
N HIS A 296 -7.45 24.20 -18.94
CA HIS A 296 -8.60 24.79 -18.26
C HIS A 296 -9.70 25.14 -19.27
N LEU A 297 -10.73 24.28 -19.38
CA LEU A 297 -11.99 24.66 -19.99
C LEU A 297 -12.84 25.43 -18.97
N ARG A 298 -13.06 26.73 -19.23
CA ARG A 298 -14.06 27.53 -18.51
C ARG A 298 -15.39 27.44 -19.25
N TYR A 299 -16.43 27.06 -18.51
CA TYR A 299 -17.82 27.21 -18.92
C TYR A 299 -18.39 28.48 -18.30
N ASP A 300 -19.24 29.20 -19.04
CA ASP A 300 -20.00 30.30 -18.46
C ASP A 300 -21.19 29.79 -17.62
N ARG A 301 -21.89 30.71 -16.95
CA ARG A 301 -23.04 30.39 -16.09
C ARG A 301 -24.19 29.70 -16.84
N ASP A 302 -24.18 29.72 -18.16
CA ASP A 302 -25.21 29.12 -19.01
C ASP A 302 -24.75 27.80 -19.65
N GLY A 303 -23.57 27.30 -19.28
CA GLY A 303 -23.07 26.00 -19.71
C GLY A 303 -22.54 25.96 -21.15
N ASN A 304 -22.30 27.11 -21.79
CA ASN A 304 -21.75 27.15 -23.14
C ASN A 304 -20.22 27.13 -23.12
N ARG A 305 -19.64 26.31 -24.01
CA ARG A 305 -18.19 26.24 -24.23
C ARG A 305 -17.75 27.47 -25.01
N GLN A 306 -17.01 28.38 -24.37
CA GLN A 306 -16.34 29.46 -25.09
C GLN A 306 -15.13 28.87 -25.84
N MET A 307 -15.02 29.17 -27.13
CA MET A 307 -13.82 28.87 -27.92
C MET A 307 -12.70 29.84 -27.57
#